data_AF-A0A7S1AH15-F1
#
_entry.id   AF-A0A7S1AH15-F1
#
_cell.length_a   1.000
_cell.length_b   1.000
_cell.length_c   1.000
_cell.angle_alpha   90.00
_cell.angle_beta   90.00
_cell.angle_gamma   90.00
#
_symmetry.space_group_name_H-M   'P 1'
#
loop_
_entity.id
_entity.type
_entity.pdbx_description
1 polymer ?
#
loop_
_entity_poly.entity_id
_entity_poly.type
_entity_poly.pdbx_seq_one_letter_code
_entity_poly.pdbx_strand_id
1 'polypeptide(L)'
;MDDELQEIQDNFHVGNFQKVMNLCESASNLSDLSQNECDATFARACLGLQLIDKLKAMTNSECPGQKASALTAIISKTRNETQRGQAKERLATLAKETQD
;
A
#
# COMPACT_ATOMS: atom_id res chain seq x y z
N MET A 1 -3.94 -17.99 -9.67
CA MET A 1 -4.12 -16.56 -9.36
C MET A 1 -5.56 -16.41 -8.98
N ASP A 2 -5.87 -15.92 -7.79
CA ASP A 2 -7.25 -15.82 -7.32
C ASP A 2 -8.00 -14.82 -8.20
N ASP A 3 -9.17 -15.21 -8.73
CA ASP A 3 -9.94 -14.39 -9.70
C ASP A 3 -10.29 -12.99 -9.14
N GLU A 4 -10.57 -12.92 -7.83
CA GLU A 4 -10.80 -11.64 -7.11
C GLU A 4 -9.55 -10.75 -7.14
N LEU A 5 -8.35 -11.31 -6.94
CA LEU A 5 -7.10 -10.55 -6.98
C LEU A 5 -6.77 -10.08 -8.39
N GLN A 6 -7.07 -10.89 -9.41
CA GLN A 6 -6.88 -10.49 -10.80
C GLN A 6 -7.74 -9.26 -11.15
N GLU A 7 -9.03 -9.25 -10.77
CA GLU A 7 -9.89 -8.08 -11.01
C GLU A 7 -9.37 -6.83 -10.29
N ILE A 8 -8.90 -6.98 -9.04
CA ILE A 8 -8.29 -5.90 -8.27
C ILE A 8 -7.09 -5.30 -9.02
N GLN A 9 -6.18 -6.15 -9.51
CA GLN A 9 -4.98 -5.71 -10.21
C GLN A 9 -5.29 -5.07 -11.56
N ASP A 10 -6.23 -5.61 -12.32
CA ASP A 10 -6.67 -5.04 -13.59
C ASP A 10 -7.19 -3.61 -13.41
N ASN A 11 -8.04 -3.40 -12.39
CA ASN A 11 -8.56 -2.06 -12.06
C ASN A 11 -7.45 -1.13 -11.56
N PHE A 12 -6.46 -1.66 -10.84
CA PHE A 12 -5.32 -0.87 -10.37
C PHE A 12 -4.45 -0.38 -11.53
N HIS A 13 -4.13 -1.24 -12.49
CA HIS A 13 -3.28 -0.89 -13.63
C HIS A 13 -3.91 0.13 -14.58
N VAL A 14 -5.24 0.18 -14.67
CA VAL A 14 -5.97 1.23 -15.42
C VAL A 14 -6.25 2.49 -14.60
N GLY A 15 -5.75 2.57 -13.36
CA GLY A 15 -5.88 3.76 -12.51
C GLY A 15 -7.25 3.92 -11.83
N ASN A 16 -8.09 2.89 -11.83
CA ASN A 16 -9.43 2.93 -11.21
C ASN A 16 -9.34 2.71 -9.68
N PHE A 17 -8.56 3.54 -9.00
CA PHE A 17 -8.18 3.36 -7.60
C PHE A 17 -9.37 3.33 -6.63
N GLN A 18 -10.46 4.06 -6.92
CA GLN A 18 -11.65 4.01 -6.08
C GLN A 18 -12.33 2.64 -6.15
N LYS A 19 -12.44 2.05 -7.35
CA LYS A 19 -13.00 0.71 -7.50
C LYS A 19 -12.09 -0.35 -6.87
N VAL A 20 -10.77 -0.21 -7.03
CA VAL A 20 -9.78 -1.07 -6.37
C VAL A 20 -10.00 -1.12 -4.86
N MET A 21 -10.15 0.05 -4.22
CA MET A 21 -10.38 0.09 -2.78
C MET A 21 -11.65 -0.67 -2.37
N ASN A 22 -12.75 -0.43 -3.09
CA ASN A 22 -14.01 -1.11 -2.80
C ASN A 22 -13.90 -2.63 -3.00
N LEU A 23 -13.21 -3.08 -4.05
CA LEU A 23 -12.98 -4.50 -4.32
C LEU A 23 -12.14 -5.15 -3.21
N CYS A 24 -11.04 -4.52 -2.81
CA CYS A 24 -10.20 -5.00 -1.70
C CYS A 24 -10.96 -5.10 -0.38
N GLU A 25 -11.82 -4.12 -0.06
CA GLU A 25 -12.64 -4.13 1.16
C GLU A 25 -13.74 -5.23 1.12
N SER A 26 -14.13 -5.68 -0.09
CA SER A 26 -15.14 -6.72 -0.29
C SER A 26 -14.59 -8.13 -0.55
N ALA A 27 -13.28 -8.27 -0.75
CA ALA A 27 -12.65 -9.55 -1.04
C ALA A 27 -12.71 -10.45 0.21
N SER A 28 -13.20 -11.67 0.04
CA SER A 28 -13.41 -12.59 1.18
C SER A 28 -12.80 -13.97 0.98
N ASN A 29 -12.37 -14.31 -0.24
CA ASN A 29 -11.92 -15.65 -0.59
C ASN A 29 -10.45 -15.68 -1.04
N LEU A 30 -9.63 -14.77 -0.51
CA LEU A 30 -8.21 -14.70 -0.85
C LEU A 30 -7.39 -15.66 0.02
N SER A 31 -6.42 -16.34 -0.60
CA SER A 31 -5.34 -16.99 0.15
C SER A 31 -4.51 -15.96 0.93
N ASP A 32 -3.77 -16.38 1.96
CA ASP A 32 -2.93 -15.46 2.76
C ASP A 32 -1.95 -14.64 1.90
N LEU A 33 -1.38 -15.27 0.87
CA LEU A 33 -0.50 -14.57 -0.08
C LEU A 33 -1.27 -13.53 -0.90
N SER A 34 -2.44 -13.91 -1.42
CA SER A 34 -3.29 -13.00 -2.19
C SER A 34 -3.87 -11.87 -1.33
N GLN A 35 -4.14 -12.13 -0.05
CA GLN A 35 -4.57 -11.10 0.90
C GLN A 35 -3.47 -10.07 1.12
N ASN A 36 -2.21 -10.51 1.27
CA ASN A 36 -1.08 -9.58 1.39
C ASN A 36 -0.92 -8.69 0.14
N GLU A 37 -1.09 -9.25 -1.06
CA GLU A 37 -1.03 -8.47 -2.31
C GLU A 37 -2.24 -7.54 -2.45
N CYS A 38 -3.43 -7.99 -2.05
CA CYS A 38 -4.65 -7.17 -1.98
C CYS A 38 -4.43 -5.96 -1.06
N ASP A 39 -3.92 -6.19 0.14
CA ASP A 39 -3.60 -5.16 1.14
C ASP A 39 -2.56 -4.15 0.63
N ALA A 40 -1.50 -4.65 -0.04
CA ALA A 40 -0.49 -3.81 -0.68
C ALA A 40 -1.08 -2.98 -1.82
N THR A 41 -2.00 -3.54 -2.60
CA THR A 41 -2.68 -2.87 -3.71
C THR A 41 -3.65 -1.80 -3.20
N PHE A 42 -4.40 -2.09 -2.13
CA PHE A 42 -5.25 -1.12 -1.44
C PHE A 42 -4.46 0.11 -0.97
N ALA A 43 -3.29 -0.09 -0.36
CA ALA A 43 -2.47 1.02 0.10
C ALA A 43 -1.90 1.85 -1.06
N ARG A 44 -1.49 1.21 -2.16
CA ARG A 44 -1.07 1.90 -3.38
C ARG A 44 -2.23 2.71 -4.00
N ALA A 45 -3.45 2.18 -3.98
CA ALA A 45 -4.65 2.91 -4.41
C ALA A 45 -4.94 4.13 -3.51
N CYS A 46 -4.81 3.98 -2.19
CA CYS A 46 -4.91 5.10 -1.24
C CYS A 46 -3.86 6.19 -1.53
N LEU A 47 -2.63 5.80 -1.89
CA LEU A 47 -1.57 6.72 -2.31
C LEU A 47 -1.95 7.46 -3.60
N GLY A 48 -2.46 6.74 -4.61
CA GLY A 48 -2.92 7.33 -5.88
C GLY A 48 -4.05 8.35 -5.70
N LEU A 49 -4.97 8.09 -4.77
CA LEU A 49 -6.07 9.00 -4.40
C LEU A 49 -5.68 10.06 -3.37
N GLN A 50 -4.44 10.07 -2.90
CA GLN A 50 -3.94 10.98 -1.85
C GLN A 50 -4.75 10.92 -0.55
N LEU A 51 -5.25 9.75 -0.17
CA LEU A 51 -5.99 9.52 1.08
C LEU A 51 -5.01 9.39 2.26
N ILE A 52 -4.38 10.51 2.62
CA ILE A 52 -3.26 10.55 3.57
C ILE A 52 -3.66 10.00 4.95
N ASP A 53 -4.88 10.24 5.41
CA ASP A 53 -5.30 9.76 6.72
C ASP A 53 -5.46 8.24 6.78
N LYS A 54 -5.92 7.60 5.68
CA LYS A 54 -5.89 6.13 5.55
C LYS A 54 -4.45 5.60 5.54
N LEU A 55 -3.55 6.27 4.83
CA LEU A 55 -2.13 5.89 4.76
C LEU A 55 -1.41 6.04 6.11
N LYS A 56 -1.74 7.06 6.91
CA LYS A 56 -1.16 7.22 8.27
C LYS A 56 -1.47 6.01 9.14
N ALA A 57 -2.70 5.49 9.09
CA ALA A 57 -3.09 4.30 9.85
C ALA A 57 -2.28 3.04 9.47
N MET A 58 -1.75 2.99 8.25
CA MET A 58 -0.95 1.88 7.73
C MET A 58 0.54 1.91 8.10
N THR A 59 1.00 2.98 8.77
CA THR A 59 2.43 3.16 9.12
C THR A 59 3.00 2.02 9.97
N ASN A 60 2.14 1.37 10.76
CA ASN A 60 2.53 0.27 11.66
C ASN A 60 1.99 -1.09 11.18
N SER A 61 1.45 -1.20 9.96
CA SER A 61 0.87 -2.44 9.44
C SER A 61 1.88 -3.59 9.40
N GLU A 62 1.45 -4.82 9.64
CA GLU A 62 2.29 -6.00 9.46
C GLU A 62 2.59 -6.26 7.97
N CYS A 63 1.71 -5.81 7.05
CA CYS A 63 1.93 -5.90 5.62
C CYS A 63 3.01 -4.90 5.14
N PRO A 64 4.13 -5.37 4.57
CA PRO A 64 5.20 -4.50 4.09
C PRO A 64 4.74 -3.52 3.00
N GLY A 65 3.85 -3.94 2.10
CA GLY A 65 3.32 -3.08 1.03
C GLY A 65 2.50 -1.90 1.56
N GLN A 66 1.74 -2.11 2.63
CA GLN A 66 1.01 -1.05 3.32
C GLN A 66 1.96 -0.06 4.00
N LYS A 67 2.96 -0.56 4.74
CA LYS A 67 4.03 0.27 5.34
C LYS A 67 4.76 1.10 4.29
N ALA A 68 5.15 0.49 3.17
CA ALA A 68 5.88 1.17 2.09
C ALA A 68 5.07 2.33 1.49
N SER A 69 3.77 2.12 1.27
CA SER A 69 2.86 3.15 0.76
C SER A 69 2.69 4.30 1.75
N ALA A 70 2.57 4.00 3.04
CA ALA A 70 2.50 5.01 4.11
C ALA A 70 3.78 5.86 4.19
N LEU A 71 4.96 5.23 4.15
CA LEU A 71 6.25 5.91 4.14
C LEU A 71 6.40 6.79 2.89
N THR A 72 5.99 6.29 1.73
CA THR A 72 6.01 7.05 0.47
C THR A 72 5.13 8.30 0.53
N ALA A 73 3.95 8.20 1.18
CA ALA A 73 3.09 9.35 1.42
C ALA A 73 3.78 10.42 2.29
N ILE A 74 4.45 10.00 3.37
CA ILE A 74 5.22 10.89 4.24
C ILE A 74 6.32 11.59 3.44
N ILE A 75 7.12 10.83 2.68
CA ILE A 75 8.22 11.36 1.86
C ILE A 75 7.72 12.42 0.89
N SER A 76 6.58 12.16 0.24
CA SER A 76 6.02 13.00 -0.82
C SER A 76 5.30 14.26 -0.31
N LYS A 77 4.80 14.25 0.93
CA LYS A 77 3.95 15.33 1.47
C LYS A 77 4.59 16.15 2.59
N THR A 78 5.54 15.59 3.35
CA THR A 78 6.13 16.33 4.48
C THR A 78 7.04 17.46 3.99
N ARG A 79 7.03 18.58 4.71
CA ARG A 79 7.99 19.69 4.55
C ARG A 79 9.14 19.60 5.57
N ASN A 80 9.06 18.68 6.52
CA ASN A 80 10.09 18.47 7.53
C ASN A 80 11.18 17.54 6.96
N GLU A 81 12.38 18.07 6.70
CA GLU A 81 13.47 17.31 6.12
C GLU A 81 13.95 16.16 7.02
N THR A 82 13.94 16.33 8.34
CA THR A 82 14.28 15.26 9.29
C THR A 82 13.30 14.10 9.16
N GLN A 83 12.00 14.40 9.16
CA GLN A 83 10.95 13.37 9.00
C GLN A 83 11.05 12.68 7.63
N ARG A 84 11.35 13.45 6.57
CA ARG A 84 11.57 12.89 5.23
C ARG A 84 12.78 11.96 5.20
N GLY A 85 13.88 12.34 5.84
CA GLY A 85 15.10 11.54 5.96
C GLY A 85 14.82 10.21 6.68
N GLN A 86 14.18 10.27 7.84
CA GLN A 86 13.79 9.07 8.60
C GLN A 86 12.85 8.15 7.82
N ALA A 87 11.89 8.72 7.08
CA ALA A 87 10.97 7.91 6.26
C ALA A 87 11.69 7.20 5.11
N LYS A 88 12.65 7.87 4.45
CA LYS A 88 13.51 7.26 3.43
C LYS A 88 14.37 6.13 3.99
N GLU A 89 14.98 6.35 5.16
CA GLU A 89 15.79 5.34 5.83
C GLU A 89 14.96 4.10 6.19
N ARG A 90 13.78 4.29 6.81
CA ARG A 90 12.86 3.20 7.12
C ARG A 90 12.40 2.44 5.88
N LEU A 91 12.13 3.14 4.78
CA LEU A 91 11.75 2.49 3.52
C LEU A 91 12.89 1.67 2.92
N ALA A 92 14.13 2.18 3.01
CA ALA A 92 15.32 1.45 2.56
C ALA A 92 15.60 0.21 3.43
N THR A 93 15.37 0.28 4.74
CA THR A 93 15.47 -0.87 5.64
C THR A 93 14.40 -1.91 5.32
N LEU A 94 13.14 -1.49 5.17
CA LEU A 94 12.03 -2.37 4.80
C LEU A 94 12.32 -3.12 3.49
N ALA A 95 12.86 -2.43 2.48
CA ALA A 95 13.20 -3.05 1.21
C ALA A 95 14.29 -4.12 1.32
N LYS A 96 15.20 -4.01 2.30
CA LYS A 96 16.23 -5.03 2.57
C LYS A 96 15.65 -6.23 3.31
N GLU A 97 14.73 -6.00 4.25
CA GLU A 97 14.09 -7.06 5.05
C GLU A 97 13.15 -7.95 4.24
N THR A 98 12.63 -7.45 3.13
CA THR A 98 11.71 -8.19 2.24
C THR A 98 12.37 -8.78 0.99
N GLN A 99 13.71 -8.70 0.88
CA GLN A 99 14.47 -9.24 -0.26
C GLN A 99 14.96 -10.68 -0.04
N ASP A 100 14.73 -11.25 1.13
CA ASP A 100 14.92 -12.68 1.46
C ASP A 100 13.65 -13.50 1.22
#